data_AF-A6P0V4-F1
#
_entry.id   AF-A6P0V4-F1
#
_cell.length_a   1.000
_cell.length_b   1.000
_cell.length_c   1.000
_cell.angle_alpha   90.00
_cell.angle_beta   90.00
_cell.angle_gamma   90.00
#
_symmetry.space_group_name_H-M   'P 1'
#
loop_
_entity.id
_entity.type
_entity.pdbx_description
1 polymer ?
#
loop_
_entity_poly.entity_id
_entity_poly.type
_entity_poly.pdbx_seq_one_letter_code
_entity_poly.pdbx_strand_id
1 'polypeptide(L)'
;MRQKAVRLTALATAAILALCLLSGCASSGVKSTLSRFENACQTLNAKEMLACVDPTISDPLLSAMELLGIEDTSETLDRLVAALGLFGDAGEKTEELLQSIRITPRSYDFNSDKDRCTVAADFSWEGSESHTVTIRMVLKEETWYISGLSL
;
A
#
# COMPACT_ATOMS: atom_id res chain seq x y z
N MET A 1 -32.86 -21.28 35.76
CA MET A 1 -31.72 -21.74 34.93
C MET A 1 -31.72 -21.17 33.50
N ARG A 2 -32.87 -20.84 32.89
CA ARG A 2 -32.94 -20.29 31.51
C ARG A 2 -32.26 -18.91 31.29
N GLN A 3 -32.34 -17.98 32.25
CA GLN A 3 -31.75 -16.62 32.09
C GLN A 3 -30.21 -16.59 32.03
N LYS A 4 -29.51 -17.52 32.71
CA LYS A 4 -28.04 -17.60 32.67
C LYS A 4 -27.53 -18.10 31.31
N ALA A 5 -28.28 -19.02 30.67
CA ALA A 5 -27.95 -19.54 29.36
C ALA A 5 -28.08 -18.49 28.25
N VAL A 6 -29.11 -17.64 28.30
CA VAL A 6 -29.33 -16.55 27.31
C VAL A 6 -28.27 -15.45 27.42
N ARG A 7 -27.78 -15.15 28.63
CA ARG A 7 -26.69 -14.18 28.81
C ARG A 7 -25.34 -14.71 28.33
N LEU A 8 -25.07 -16.01 28.50
CA LEU A 8 -23.84 -16.64 28.02
C LEU A 8 -23.78 -16.68 26.49
N THR A 9 -24.90 -17.02 25.83
CA THR A 9 -24.95 -17.05 24.36
C THR A 9 -24.82 -15.66 23.77
N ALA A 10 -25.48 -14.64 24.34
CA ALA A 10 -25.34 -13.26 23.88
C ALA A 10 -23.89 -12.73 23.99
N LEU A 11 -23.17 -13.09 25.07
CA LEU A 11 -21.77 -12.71 25.25
C LEU A 11 -20.85 -13.38 24.22
N ALA A 12 -21.09 -14.66 23.94
CA ALA A 12 -20.33 -15.42 22.95
C ALA A 12 -20.56 -14.87 21.52
N THR A 13 -21.79 -14.54 21.16
CA THR A 13 -22.10 -13.95 19.84
C THR A 13 -21.48 -12.57 19.68
N ALA A 14 -21.49 -11.74 20.74
CA ALA A 14 -20.86 -10.41 20.71
C ALA A 14 -19.32 -10.50 20.59
N ALA A 15 -18.69 -11.46 21.27
CA ALA A 15 -17.26 -11.71 21.16
C ALA A 15 -16.86 -12.19 19.75
N ILE A 16 -17.67 -13.06 19.14
CA ILE A 16 -17.46 -13.52 17.75
C ILE A 16 -17.64 -12.36 16.77
N LEU A 17 -18.66 -11.50 16.97
CA LEU A 17 -18.87 -10.32 16.12
C LEU A 17 -17.72 -9.31 16.23
N ALA A 18 -17.20 -9.08 17.44
CA ALA A 18 -16.04 -8.22 17.68
C ALA A 18 -14.76 -8.77 17.02
N LEU A 19 -14.56 -10.10 17.07
CA LEU A 19 -13.43 -10.76 16.41
C LEU A 19 -13.51 -10.69 14.88
N CYS A 20 -14.72 -10.77 14.30
CA CYS A 20 -14.94 -10.61 12.85
C CYS A 20 -14.72 -9.16 12.36
N LEU A 21 -14.97 -8.17 13.21
CA LEU A 21 -14.73 -6.75 12.87
C LEU A 21 -13.23 -6.41 12.85
N LEU A 22 -12.42 -7.09 13.67
CA LEU A 22 -10.97 -6.88 13.78
C LEU A 22 -10.17 -7.49 12.61
N SER A 23 -10.70 -8.46 11.87
CA SER A 23 -10.03 -9.02 10.68
C SER A 23 -10.37 -8.25 9.40
N GLY A 24 -11.57 -7.69 9.29
CA GLY A 24 -11.96 -6.86 8.14
C GLY A 24 -11.19 -5.54 8.06
N CYS A 25 -10.97 -4.89 9.20
CA CYS A 25 -10.38 -3.55 9.27
C CYS A 25 -8.91 -3.48 8.77
N ALA A 26 -8.09 -4.48 9.11
CA ALA A 26 -6.69 -4.52 8.67
C ALA A 26 -6.57 -4.59 7.14
N SER A 27 -7.40 -5.44 6.50
CA SER A 27 -7.42 -5.57 5.04
C SER A 27 -7.94 -4.32 4.32
N SER A 28 -8.86 -3.57 4.93
CA SER A 28 -9.34 -2.31 4.35
C SER A 28 -8.27 -1.22 4.36
N GLY A 29 -7.44 -1.16 5.41
CA GLY A 29 -6.33 -0.21 5.49
C GLY A 29 -5.29 -0.48 4.40
N VAL A 30 -4.86 -1.74 4.25
CA VAL A 30 -3.95 -2.16 3.18
C VAL A 30 -4.49 -1.80 1.79
N LYS A 31 -5.75 -2.16 1.50
CA LYS A 31 -6.42 -1.84 0.23
C LYS A 31 -6.45 -0.34 -0.04
N SER A 32 -6.80 0.45 0.98
CA SER A 32 -6.86 1.90 0.88
C SER A 32 -5.50 2.50 0.53
N THR A 33 -4.42 2.04 1.17
CA THR A 33 -3.06 2.52 0.86
C THR A 33 -2.66 2.16 -0.58
N LEU A 34 -2.92 0.93 -1.04
CA LEU A 34 -2.60 0.53 -2.41
C LEU A 34 -3.40 1.33 -3.46
N SER A 35 -4.69 1.57 -3.21
CA SER A 35 -5.50 2.42 -4.09
C SER A 35 -5.04 3.87 -4.10
N ARG A 36 -4.62 4.41 -2.95
CA ARG A 36 -4.05 5.77 -2.87
C ARG A 36 -2.73 5.85 -3.62
N PHE A 37 -1.87 4.85 -3.49
CA PHE A 37 -0.62 4.76 -4.22
C PHE A 37 -0.83 4.68 -5.74
N GLU A 38 -1.73 3.80 -6.21
CA GLU A 38 -2.10 3.72 -7.62
C GLU A 38 -2.62 5.07 -8.14
N ASN A 39 -3.49 5.74 -7.38
CA ASN A 39 -4.01 7.05 -7.76
C ASN A 39 -2.91 8.13 -7.81
N ALA A 40 -1.98 8.11 -6.85
CA ALA A 40 -0.84 9.02 -6.84
C ALA A 40 0.04 8.83 -8.08
N CYS A 41 0.34 7.57 -8.47
CA CYS A 41 1.01 7.27 -9.73
C CYS A 41 0.23 7.81 -10.92
N GLN A 42 -1.08 7.55 -10.99
CA GLN A 42 -1.91 7.97 -12.12
C GLN A 42 -2.06 9.50 -12.26
N THR A 43 -1.91 10.22 -11.15
CA THR A 43 -1.95 11.69 -11.10
C THR A 43 -0.57 12.33 -11.08
N LEU A 44 0.50 11.53 -11.23
CA LEU A 44 1.90 11.98 -11.22
C LEU A 44 2.29 12.78 -9.97
N ASN A 45 1.66 12.49 -8.83
CA ASN A 45 1.90 13.21 -7.58
C ASN A 45 2.97 12.50 -6.74
N ALA A 46 4.22 12.93 -6.86
CA ALA A 46 5.35 12.28 -6.19
C ALA A 46 5.25 12.34 -4.66
N LYS A 47 4.70 13.44 -4.11
CA LYS A 47 4.49 13.59 -2.66
C LYS A 47 3.50 12.56 -2.12
N GLU A 48 2.37 12.36 -2.80
CA GLU A 48 1.39 11.36 -2.41
C GLU A 48 1.90 9.93 -2.61
N MET A 49 2.75 9.69 -3.63
CA MET A 49 3.44 8.40 -3.78
C MET A 49 4.32 8.12 -2.56
N LEU A 50 5.15 9.09 -2.15
CA LEU A 50 6.02 8.99 -0.98
C LEU A 50 5.24 8.86 0.33
N ALA A 51 4.09 9.53 0.46
CA ALA A 51 3.20 9.42 1.62
C ALA A 51 2.56 8.02 1.78
N CYS A 52 2.63 7.17 0.76
CA CYS A 52 2.21 5.77 0.84
C CYS A 52 3.37 4.81 1.17
N VAL A 53 4.62 5.29 1.11
CA VAL A 53 5.83 4.51 1.40
C VAL A 53 6.21 4.68 2.87
N ASP A 54 6.85 3.66 3.45
CA ASP A 54 7.34 3.69 4.82
C ASP A 54 8.12 5.01 5.10
N PRO A 55 7.73 5.80 6.13
CA PRO A 55 8.39 7.06 6.48
C PRO A 55 9.91 6.97 6.68
N THR A 56 10.41 5.82 7.13
CA THR A 56 11.86 5.58 7.27
C THR A 56 12.58 5.62 5.92
N ILE A 57 11.86 5.36 4.82
CA ILE A 57 12.36 5.44 3.44
C ILE A 57 11.96 6.78 2.80
N SER A 58 10.71 7.23 3.00
CA SER A 58 10.15 8.38 2.29
C SER A 58 10.48 9.75 2.92
N ASP A 59 10.62 9.86 4.24
CA ASP A 59 10.90 11.15 4.91
C ASP A 59 12.21 11.81 4.44
N PRO A 60 13.33 11.08 4.24
CA PRO A 60 14.54 11.66 3.69
C PRO A 60 14.34 12.22 2.27
N LEU A 61 13.54 11.54 1.45
CA LEU A 61 13.24 11.96 0.08
C LEU A 61 12.33 13.19 0.06
N LEU A 62 11.27 13.18 0.86
CA LEU A 62 10.37 14.33 1.05
C LEU A 62 11.14 15.57 1.53
N SER A 63 11.97 15.40 2.56
CA SER A 63 12.80 16.47 3.11
C SER A 63 13.75 17.05 2.05
N ALA A 64 14.37 16.19 1.23
CA ALA A 64 15.24 16.65 0.15
C ALA A 64 14.46 17.43 -0.93
N MET A 65 13.26 16.97 -1.29
CA MET A 65 12.40 17.65 -2.25
C MET A 65 11.97 19.03 -1.74
N GLU A 66 11.57 19.14 -0.48
CA GLU A 66 11.17 20.42 0.12
C GLU A 66 12.34 21.39 0.25
N LEU A 67 13.51 20.92 0.71
CA LEU A 67 14.70 21.75 0.88
C LEU A 67 15.22 22.32 -0.45
N LEU A 68 15.18 21.51 -1.50
CA LEU A 68 15.71 21.86 -2.82
C LEU A 68 14.66 22.52 -3.73
N GLY A 69 13.41 22.64 -3.27
CA GLY A 69 12.31 23.17 -4.08
C GLY A 69 12.01 22.30 -5.31
N ILE A 70 12.16 20.99 -5.18
CA ILE A 70 11.93 20.03 -6.28
C ILE A 70 10.41 19.93 -6.50
N GLU A 71 9.99 20.30 -7.70
CA GLU A 71 8.61 20.17 -8.17
C GLU A 71 8.34 18.77 -8.76
N ASP A 72 7.07 18.42 -8.90
CA ASP A 72 6.59 17.18 -9.53
C ASP A 72 6.83 17.26 -11.05
N THR A 73 8.07 17.05 -11.47
CA THR A 73 8.49 17.01 -12.88
C THR A 73 8.79 15.58 -13.33
N SER A 74 8.85 15.35 -14.64
CA SER A 74 9.30 14.09 -15.24
C SER A 74 10.60 13.56 -14.62
N GLU A 75 11.60 14.44 -14.48
CA GLU A 75 12.90 14.09 -13.89
C GLU A 75 12.77 13.68 -12.41
N THR A 76 11.93 14.36 -11.65
CA THR A 76 11.63 13.98 -10.26
C THR A 76 11.00 12.61 -10.18
N LEU A 77 10.06 12.30 -11.08
CA LEU A 77 9.37 11.01 -11.15
C LEU A 77 10.32 9.88 -11.53
N ASP A 78 11.20 10.10 -12.52
CA ASP A 78 12.25 9.14 -12.91
C ASP A 78 13.15 8.80 -11.72
N ARG A 79 13.63 9.85 -11.02
CA ARG A 79 14.47 9.69 -9.83
C ARG A 79 13.74 9.00 -8.70
N LEU A 80 12.46 9.30 -8.50
CA LEU A 80 11.62 8.68 -7.47
C LEU A 80 11.45 7.18 -7.76
N VAL A 81 11.06 6.83 -8.98
CA VAL A 81 10.86 5.44 -9.42
C VAL A 81 12.15 4.65 -9.24
N ALA A 82 13.28 5.22 -9.66
CA ALA A 82 14.60 4.63 -9.46
C ALA A 82 14.98 4.49 -7.97
N ALA A 83 14.76 5.52 -7.16
CA ALA A 83 15.09 5.52 -5.73
C ALA A 83 14.25 4.52 -4.93
N LEU A 84 12.99 4.34 -5.30
CA LEU A 84 12.09 3.37 -4.69
C LEU A 84 12.29 1.95 -5.25
N GLY A 85 13.13 1.78 -6.28
CA GLY A 85 13.35 0.52 -6.97
C GLY A 85 12.07 -0.05 -7.59
N LEU A 86 11.11 0.82 -7.87
CA LEU A 86 9.82 0.44 -8.43
C LEU A 86 9.99 0.30 -9.93
N PHE A 87 9.40 -0.73 -10.54
CA PHE A 87 9.32 -0.90 -12.01
C PHE A 87 10.61 -1.18 -12.79
N GLY A 88 11.78 -1.24 -12.14
CA GLY A 88 13.06 -1.42 -12.85
C GLY A 88 13.48 -0.16 -13.61
N ASP A 89 14.34 -0.29 -14.62
CA ASP A 89 14.77 0.85 -15.46
C ASP A 89 13.61 1.30 -16.37
N ALA A 90 12.76 2.19 -15.87
CA ALA A 90 11.52 2.63 -16.52
C ALA A 90 11.76 3.44 -17.82
N GLY A 91 13.01 3.81 -18.13
CA GLY A 91 13.40 4.47 -19.38
C GLY A 91 12.67 5.80 -19.63
N GLU A 92 12.66 6.27 -20.88
CA GLU A 92 12.13 7.59 -21.30
C GLU A 92 10.59 7.74 -21.21
N LYS A 93 9.87 6.82 -20.55
CA LYS A 93 8.40 6.74 -20.55
C LYS A 93 7.79 6.55 -19.15
N THR A 94 8.49 6.95 -18.10
CA THR A 94 8.01 6.80 -16.72
C THR A 94 6.63 7.40 -16.49
N GLU A 95 6.32 8.58 -17.04
CA GLU A 95 5.00 9.20 -16.90
C GLU A 95 3.88 8.35 -17.52
N GLU A 96 4.07 7.87 -18.75
CA GLU A 96 3.11 6.99 -19.44
C GLU A 96 2.89 5.68 -18.66
N LEU A 97 3.97 5.13 -18.10
CA LEU A 97 3.91 3.93 -17.26
C LEU A 97 3.12 4.20 -15.97
N LEU A 98 3.45 5.26 -15.24
CA LEU A 98 2.79 5.62 -13.98
C LEU A 98 1.31 5.97 -14.20
N GLN A 99 0.97 6.62 -15.31
CA GLN A 99 -0.41 6.98 -15.67
C GLN A 99 -1.28 5.76 -16.03
N SER A 100 -0.67 4.70 -16.55
CA SER A 100 -1.40 3.50 -16.98
C SER A 100 -1.32 2.35 -15.98
N ILE A 101 -0.60 2.51 -14.88
CA ILE A 101 -0.41 1.46 -13.88
C ILE A 101 -1.73 1.01 -13.26
N ARG A 102 -1.87 -0.30 -13.08
CA ARG A 102 -2.91 -0.96 -12.32
C ARG A 102 -2.31 -1.96 -11.35
N ILE A 103 -2.79 -1.91 -10.12
CA ILE A 103 -2.43 -2.81 -9.03
C ILE A 103 -3.67 -3.61 -8.66
N THR A 104 -3.65 -4.91 -8.92
CA THR A 104 -4.76 -5.82 -8.58
C THR A 104 -4.34 -6.81 -7.50
N PRO A 105 -4.63 -6.54 -6.22
CA PRO A 105 -4.29 -7.47 -5.14
C PRO A 105 -5.02 -8.81 -5.28
N ARG A 106 -4.29 -9.91 -5.08
CA ARG A 106 -4.78 -11.30 -5.21
C ARG A 106 -4.93 -11.97 -3.85
N SER A 107 -3.96 -11.76 -2.97
CA SER A 107 -3.99 -12.32 -1.61
C SER A 107 -3.31 -11.39 -0.62
N TYR A 108 -3.67 -11.56 0.65
CA TYR A 108 -3.16 -10.79 1.78
C TYR A 108 -2.72 -11.77 2.86
N ASP A 109 -1.43 -11.81 3.14
CA ASP A 109 -0.86 -12.65 4.18
C ASP A 109 -0.40 -11.77 5.34
N PHE A 110 -1.18 -11.76 6.43
CA PHE A 110 -0.88 -10.98 7.63
C PHE A 110 -0.07 -11.81 8.61
N ASN A 111 0.91 -11.18 9.26
CA ASN A 111 1.57 -11.82 10.40
C ASN A 111 0.62 -11.94 11.61
N SER A 112 1.06 -12.67 12.65
CA SER A 112 0.28 -12.89 13.88
C SER A 112 -0.19 -11.60 14.53
N ASP A 113 0.67 -10.58 14.51
CA ASP A 113 0.46 -9.31 15.22
C ASP A 113 -0.38 -8.33 14.40
N LYS A 114 -0.68 -8.68 13.13
CA LYS A 114 -1.44 -7.87 12.17
C LYS A 114 -0.86 -6.47 11.94
N ASP A 115 0.43 -6.30 12.15
CA ASP A 115 1.18 -5.07 11.89
C ASP A 115 2.04 -5.16 10.62
N ARG A 116 2.07 -6.33 9.98
CA ARG A 116 2.72 -6.57 8.68
C ARG A 116 1.80 -7.35 7.75
N CYS A 117 1.85 -7.02 6.47
CA CYS A 117 1.11 -7.72 5.43
C CYS A 117 1.99 -7.94 4.20
N THR A 118 1.99 -9.15 3.68
CA THR A 118 2.54 -9.47 2.36
C THR A 118 1.38 -9.59 1.38
N VAL A 119 1.38 -8.76 0.35
CA VAL A 119 0.34 -8.75 -0.68
C VAL A 119 0.93 -9.33 -1.96
N ALA A 120 0.34 -10.42 -2.46
CA ALA A 120 0.57 -10.82 -3.85
C ALA A 120 -0.39 -10.02 -4.72
N ALA A 121 0.12 -9.25 -5.69
CA ALA A 121 -0.67 -8.40 -6.55
C ALA A 121 -0.24 -8.57 -8.01
N ASP A 122 -1.18 -8.43 -8.92
CA ASP A 122 -0.90 -8.36 -10.34
C ASP A 122 -0.69 -6.89 -10.72
N PHE A 123 0.49 -6.58 -11.27
CA PHE A 123 0.85 -5.28 -11.83
C PHE A 123 0.69 -5.32 -13.34
N SER A 124 0.07 -4.30 -13.91
CA SER A 124 0.00 -4.13 -15.37
C SER A 124 0.03 -2.65 -15.72
N TRP A 125 0.62 -2.32 -16.85
CA TRP A 125 0.59 -1.00 -17.47
C TRP A 125 0.30 -1.13 -18.97
N GLU A 126 0.02 -0.01 -19.64
CA GLU A 126 -0.37 -0.04 -21.04
C GLU A 126 0.73 -0.68 -21.92
N GLY A 127 0.33 -1.66 -22.74
CA GLY A 127 1.25 -2.39 -23.62
C GLY A 127 2.09 -3.48 -22.95
N SER A 128 1.86 -3.79 -21.68
CA SER A 128 2.58 -4.85 -20.94
C SER A 128 1.72 -6.06 -20.62
N GLU A 129 2.37 -7.21 -20.48
CA GLU A 129 1.77 -8.36 -19.80
C GLU A 129 1.67 -8.09 -18.30
N SER A 130 0.70 -8.73 -17.64
CA SER A 130 0.57 -8.58 -16.20
C SER A 130 1.64 -9.40 -15.48
N HIS A 131 2.33 -8.76 -14.54
CA HIS A 131 3.38 -9.36 -13.72
C HIS A 131 2.90 -9.50 -12.28
N THR A 132 3.05 -10.68 -11.69
CA THR A 132 2.80 -10.84 -10.26
C THR A 132 3.96 -10.23 -9.48
N VAL A 133 3.65 -9.34 -8.55
CA VAL A 133 4.58 -8.73 -7.61
C VAL A 133 4.19 -9.06 -6.18
N THR A 134 5.19 -9.07 -5.31
CA THR A 134 5.03 -9.12 -3.86
C THR A 134 5.23 -7.73 -3.28
N ILE A 135 4.22 -7.21 -2.60
CA ILE A 135 4.27 -5.92 -1.90
C ILE A 135 4.31 -6.20 -0.40
N ARG A 136 5.37 -5.73 0.27
CA ARG A 136 5.50 -5.82 1.73
C ARG A 136 4.99 -4.54 2.36
N MET A 137 4.10 -4.66 3.33
CA MET A 137 3.47 -3.52 4.00
C MET A 137 3.62 -3.60 5.51
N VAL A 138 3.69 -2.44 6.14
CA VAL A 138 3.86 -2.27 7.58
C VAL A 138 2.83 -1.27 8.12
N LEU A 139 2.30 -1.54 9.30
CA LEU A 139 1.42 -0.65 10.04
C LEU A 139 2.26 0.21 10.98
N LYS A 140 2.15 1.54 10.87
CA LYS A 140 2.75 2.50 11.79
C LYS A 140 1.70 3.54 12.15
N GLU A 141 1.52 3.81 13.43
CA GLU A 141 0.58 4.84 13.92
C GLU A 141 -0.80 4.73 13.23
N GLU A 142 -1.37 3.52 13.22
CA GLU A 142 -2.67 3.19 12.61
C GLU A 142 -2.77 3.33 11.08
N THR A 143 -1.66 3.65 10.40
CA THR A 143 -1.59 3.80 8.94
C THR A 143 -0.72 2.72 8.31
N TRP A 144 -1.21 2.13 7.20
CA TRP A 144 -0.44 1.15 6.43
C TRP A 144 0.44 1.85 5.40
N TYR A 145 1.68 1.37 5.29
CA TYR A 145 2.69 1.87 4.36
C TYR A 145 3.32 0.75 3.55
N ILE A 146 3.73 1.07 2.33
CA ILE A 146 4.54 0.20 1.47
C ILE A 146 5.98 0.24 1.98
N SER A 147 6.47 -0.89 2.46
CA SER A 147 7.85 -1.07 2.97
C SER A 147 8.79 -1.70 1.95
N GLY A 148 8.25 -2.26 0.86
CA GLY A 148 9.05 -2.78 -0.24
C GLY A 148 8.22 -3.46 -1.30
N LEU A 149 8.79 -3.56 -2.49
CA LEU A 149 8.20 -4.23 -3.65
C LEU A 149 9.25 -5.17 -4.26
N SER A 150 8.85 -6.39 -4.61
CA SER A 150 9.71 -7.34 -5.32
C SER A 150 8.91 -8.09 -6.38
N LEU A 151 9.52 -8.26 -7.56
CA LEU A 151 9.05 -9.15 -8.63
C LEU A 151 9.29 -10.63 -8.25
#